data_AF-A0A8T2ZB08-F1
#
_entry.id   AF-A0A8T2ZB08-F1
#
_cell.length_a   1.000
_cell.length_b   1.000
_cell.length_c   1.000
_cell.angle_alpha   90.00
_cell.angle_beta   90.00
_cell.angle_gamma   90.00
#
_symmetry.space_group_name_H-M   'P 1'
#
loop_
_entity.id
_entity.type
_entity.pdbx_description
1 polymer ?
#
loop_
_entity_poly.entity_id
_entity_poly.type
_entity_poly.pdbx_seq_one_letter_code
_entity_poly.pdbx_strand_id
1 'polypeptide(L)'
;MEAIPHPIPRTVEEVFSDFKGRRSGLIKALTTDVEKFYQQCDPDKENLCLYGLPNETWEVNLPVEEVPPELPEPALGINFARDGMQEKDWLSLVAVHSDSWLLAVAFYFGARFGFGKNERKRLFQMINELPTIFEVVSGNVKQPKDQSATHNNSGKSKSSGKMQSRQPESQTKAVKVSAPPKEDYESGEEEEEDDRTGCYFRSMW
;
A
#
# COMPACT_ATOMS: atom_id res chain seq x y z
N MET A 1 13.59 22.99 -24.41
CA MET A 1 12.17 23.13 -24.06
C MET A 1 12.13 23.66 -22.65
N GLU A 2 11.62 24.88 -22.45
CA GLU A 2 11.43 25.42 -21.11
C GLU A 2 10.42 24.54 -20.37
N ALA A 3 10.78 24.06 -19.18
CA ALA A 3 9.87 23.32 -18.32
C ALA A 3 8.70 24.25 -17.99
N ILE A 4 7.49 23.90 -18.45
CA ILE A 4 6.27 24.64 -18.12
C ILE A 4 6.15 24.60 -16.59
N PRO A 5 6.19 25.74 -15.88
CA PRO A 5 6.13 25.75 -14.43
C PRO A 5 4.83 25.06 -14.00
N HIS A 6 4.95 23.90 -13.38
CA HIS A 6 3.79 23.21 -12.84
C HIS A 6 3.20 24.09 -11.74
N PRO A 7 1.91 24.45 -11.79
CA PRO A 7 1.30 25.29 -10.78
C PRO A 7 1.47 24.63 -9.41
N ILE A 8 2.12 25.33 -8.48
CA ILE A 8 2.27 24.86 -7.10
C ILE A 8 0.86 24.77 -6.50
N PRO A 9 0.40 23.58 -6.05
CA PRO A 9 -0.99 23.38 -5.61
C PRO A 9 -1.25 24.09 -4.28
N ARG A 10 -2.20 25.03 -4.16
CA ARG A 10 -2.39 25.84 -2.93
C ARG A 10 -3.66 25.51 -2.14
N THR A 11 -4.61 24.80 -2.74
CA THR A 11 -5.89 24.39 -2.14
C THR A 11 -5.96 22.88 -1.95
N VAL A 12 -6.92 22.40 -1.13
CA VAL A 12 -7.12 20.96 -0.88
C VAL A 12 -7.36 20.22 -2.19
N GLU A 13 -8.16 20.80 -3.09
CA GLU A 13 -8.49 20.26 -4.40
C GLU A 13 -7.29 20.19 -5.33
N GLU A 14 -6.43 21.22 -5.33
CA GLU A 14 -5.21 21.23 -6.14
C GLU A 14 -4.19 20.21 -5.62
N VAL A 15 -4.02 20.11 -4.29
CA VAL A 15 -3.12 19.10 -3.69
C VAL A 15 -3.65 17.69 -3.96
N PHE A 16 -4.96 17.48 -3.89
CA PHE A 16 -5.56 16.20 -4.27
C PHE A 16 -5.44 15.92 -5.78
N SER A 17 -5.48 16.95 -6.62
CA SER A 17 -5.25 16.80 -8.07
C SER A 17 -3.81 16.40 -8.36
N ASP A 18 -2.83 17.01 -7.70
CA ASP A 18 -1.42 16.63 -7.76
C ASP A 18 -1.24 15.16 -7.33
N PHE A 19 -1.81 14.79 -6.16
CA PHE A 19 -1.81 13.40 -5.67
C PHE A 19 -2.36 12.42 -6.72
N LYS A 20 -3.52 12.72 -7.33
CA LYS A 20 -4.12 11.86 -8.36
C LYS A 20 -3.25 11.73 -9.61
N GLY A 21 -2.62 12.83 -10.04
CA GLY A 21 -1.72 12.84 -11.18
C GLY A 21 -0.55 11.88 -10.95
N ARG A 22 0.18 12.09 -9.85
CA ARG A 22 1.31 11.25 -9.45
C ARG A 22 0.90 9.79 -9.26
N ARG A 23 -0.23 9.54 -8.57
CA ARG A 23 -0.80 8.20 -8.39
C ARG A 23 -1.09 7.51 -9.72
N SER A 24 -1.61 8.24 -10.70
CA SER A 24 -1.89 7.68 -12.03
C SER A 24 -0.62 7.30 -12.78
N GLY A 25 0.44 8.11 -12.68
CA GLY A 25 1.76 7.78 -13.22
C GLY A 25 2.32 6.50 -12.59
N LEU A 26 2.27 6.39 -11.26
CA LEU A 26 2.76 5.21 -10.53
C LEU A 26 1.95 3.94 -10.86
N ILE A 27 0.62 4.05 -10.96
CA ILE A 27 -0.22 2.92 -11.40
C ILE A 27 0.18 2.47 -12.80
N LYS A 28 0.41 3.40 -13.75
CA LYS A 28 0.88 3.05 -15.10
C LYS A 28 2.20 2.29 -15.04
N ALA A 29 3.17 2.75 -14.25
CA ALA A 29 4.46 2.07 -14.08
C ALA A 29 4.33 0.63 -13.60
N LEU A 30 3.43 0.40 -12.63
CA LEU A 30 3.26 -0.90 -11.94
C LEU A 30 2.20 -1.80 -12.58
N THR A 31 1.57 -1.37 -13.67
CA THR A 31 0.55 -2.14 -14.39
C THR A 31 0.80 -2.11 -15.89
N THR A 32 0.33 -1.07 -16.59
CA THR A 32 0.40 -0.95 -18.06
C THR A 32 1.82 -1.01 -18.60
N ASP A 33 2.77 -0.36 -17.93
CA ASP A 33 4.15 -0.21 -18.38
C ASP A 33 5.13 -1.10 -17.59
N VAL A 34 4.62 -2.17 -16.95
CA VAL A 34 5.39 -2.99 -16.00
C VAL A 34 6.69 -3.53 -16.59
N GLU A 35 6.68 -4.01 -17.84
CA GLU A 35 7.88 -4.52 -18.52
C GLU A 35 8.94 -3.43 -18.70
N LYS A 36 8.51 -2.21 -19.09
CA LYS A 36 9.39 -1.06 -19.27
C LYS A 36 9.97 -0.61 -17.93
N PHE A 37 9.15 -0.60 -16.88
CA PHE A 37 9.58 -0.27 -15.53
C PHE A 37 10.60 -1.29 -15.00
N TYR A 38 10.31 -2.58 -15.16
CA TYR A 38 11.19 -3.69 -14.76
C TYR A 38 12.58 -3.58 -15.41
N GLN A 39 12.63 -3.32 -16.72
CA GLN A 39 13.87 -3.15 -17.47
C GLN A 39 14.69 -1.93 -17.02
N GLN A 40 14.04 -0.86 -16.55
CA GLN A 40 14.75 0.33 -16.06
C GLN A 40 15.35 0.10 -14.66
N CYS A 41 14.76 -0.77 -13.84
CA CYS A 41 15.19 -1.10 -12.49
C CYS A 41 16.35 -2.11 -12.47
N ASP A 42 17.45 -1.78 -13.13
CA ASP A 42 18.65 -2.62 -13.21
C ASP A 42 19.37 -2.72 -11.84
N PRO A 43 19.53 -3.92 -11.24
CA PRO A 43 20.19 -4.10 -9.94
C PRO A 43 21.67 -3.71 -9.94
N ASP A 44 22.33 -3.69 -11.10
CA ASP A 44 23.74 -3.29 -11.22
C ASP A 44 23.93 -1.77 -11.25
N LYS A 45 22.84 -1.00 -11.29
CA LYS A 45 22.88 0.47 -11.16
C LYS A 45 22.86 0.91 -9.71
N GLU A 46 23.23 2.17 -9.50
CA GLU A 46 23.08 2.85 -8.21
C GLU A 46 21.62 2.83 -7.70
N ASN A 47 21.40 3.30 -6.47
CA ASN A 47 20.13 3.17 -5.78
C ASN A 47 19.02 3.96 -6.50
N LEU A 48 18.15 3.27 -7.25
CA LEU A 48 17.08 3.92 -8.04
C LEU A 48 15.82 4.15 -7.20
N CYS A 49 15.08 5.20 -7.57
CA CYS A 49 13.77 5.55 -7.04
C CYS A 49 12.72 5.53 -8.15
N LEU A 50 11.46 5.24 -7.81
CA LEU A 50 10.31 5.43 -8.70
C LEU A 50 9.58 6.73 -8.34
N TYR A 51 9.45 7.62 -9.31
CA TYR A 51 8.76 8.91 -9.18
C TYR A 51 7.45 8.93 -9.95
N GLY A 52 6.40 9.39 -9.29
CA GLY A 52 5.15 9.81 -9.92
C GLY A 52 5.12 11.32 -10.15
N LEU A 53 4.76 11.75 -11.36
CA LEU A 53 4.68 13.16 -11.73
C LEU A 53 3.22 13.64 -11.86
N PRO A 54 2.93 14.93 -11.60
CA PRO A 54 1.54 15.45 -11.61
C PRO A 54 0.86 15.38 -12.99
N ASN A 55 1.64 15.30 -14.06
CA ASN A 55 1.20 15.12 -15.44
C ASN A 55 0.87 13.66 -15.79
N GLU A 56 0.72 12.79 -14.78
CA GLU A 56 0.39 11.36 -14.91
C GLU A 56 1.45 10.51 -15.63
N THR A 57 2.70 10.97 -15.67
CA THR A 57 3.85 10.18 -16.09
C THR A 57 4.63 9.67 -14.88
N TRP A 58 5.55 8.75 -15.15
CA TRP A 58 6.45 8.19 -14.15
C TRP A 58 7.89 8.21 -14.66
N GLU A 59 8.83 8.16 -13.73
CA GLU A 59 10.27 8.15 -14.01
C GLU A 59 11.01 7.26 -13.01
N VAL A 60 12.02 6.55 -13.48
CA VAL A 60 13.01 5.87 -12.63
C VAL A 60 14.30 6.66 -12.70
N ASN A 61 14.74 7.21 -11.56
CA ASN A 61 15.93 8.04 -11.49
C ASN A 61 16.60 7.95 -10.12
N LEU A 62 17.82 8.46 -10.02
CA LEU A 62 18.52 8.64 -8.75
C LEU A 62 17.81 9.69 -7.88
N PRO A 63 17.96 9.60 -6.54
CA PRO A 63 17.48 10.65 -5.66
C PRO A 63 18.12 12.00 -6.02
N VAL A 64 17.36 13.07 -5.84
CA VAL A 64 17.81 14.43 -6.14
C VAL A 64 18.88 14.83 -5.10
N GLU A 65 20.06 15.28 -5.54
CA GLU A 65 21.17 15.68 -4.66
C GLU A 65 20.98 17.06 -3.97
N GLU A 66 19.84 17.73 -4.16
CA GLU A 66 19.61 19.07 -3.62
C GLU A 66 19.50 19.07 -2.09
N VAL A 67 20.22 19.97 -1.44
CA VAL A 67 20.25 20.10 0.03
C VAL A 67 19.73 21.48 0.46
N PRO A 68 18.56 21.57 1.14
CA PRO A 68 17.60 20.50 1.43
C PRO A 68 16.67 20.21 0.25
N PRO A 69 16.18 18.96 0.08
CA PRO A 69 15.26 18.62 -1.00
C PRO A 69 13.90 19.32 -0.81
N GLU A 70 13.27 19.71 -1.92
CA GLU A 70 11.98 20.41 -1.86
C GLU A 70 10.81 19.47 -1.54
N LEU A 71 10.87 18.19 -1.93
CA LEU A 71 9.81 17.20 -1.67
C LEU A 71 10.36 16.01 -0.87
N PRO A 72 9.50 15.29 -0.12
CA PRO A 72 9.88 14.00 0.45
C PRO A 72 10.44 13.05 -0.61
N GLU A 73 11.48 12.31 -0.27
CA GLU A 73 12.12 11.34 -1.16
C GLU A 73 11.33 10.02 -1.21
N PRO A 74 11.18 9.39 -2.39
CA PRO A 74 10.63 8.04 -2.50
C PRO A 74 11.55 6.99 -1.88
N ALA A 75 11.10 5.73 -1.87
CA ALA A 75 11.94 4.61 -1.48
C ALA A 75 13.14 4.46 -2.42
N LEU A 76 14.33 4.46 -1.80
CA LEU A 76 15.61 4.38 -2.46
C LEU A 76 16.07 2.92 -2.63
N GLY A 77 16.65 2.59 -3.79
CA GLY A 77 17.25 1.28 -4.05
C GLY A 77 16.25 0.20 -4.47
N ILE A 78 15.08 0.56 -5.01
CA ILE A 78 14.04 -0.42 -5.40
C ILE A 78 14.53 -1.48 -6.39
N ASN A 79 15.59 -1.20 -7.13
CA ASN A 79 16.21 -2.10 -8.09
C ASN A 79 16.94 -3.29 -7.43
N PHE A 80 17.44 -3.17 -6.19
CA PHE A 80 18.23 -4.24 -5.58
C PHE A 80 17.43 -5.48 -5.21
N ALA A 81 16.18 -5.30 -4.78
CA ALA A 81 15.31 -6.41 -4.43
C ALA A 81 14.64 -7.07 -5.65
N ARG A 82 14.83 -6.53 -6.87
CA ARG A 82 14.07 -6.94 -8.06
C ARG A 82 14.26 -8.42 -8.38
N ASP A 83 15.51 -8.88 -8.42
CA ASP A 83 15.84 -10.25 -8.81
C ASP A 83 15.90 -11.23 -7.62
N GLY A 84 15.80 -10.70 -6.39
CA GLY A 84 15.83 -11.48 -5.14
C GLY A 84 14.45 -11.96 -4.67
N MET A 85 13.36 -11.70 -5.41
CA MET A 85 12.02 -12.15 -5.05
C MET A 85 11.12 -12.32 -6.27
N GLN A 86 9.92 -12.89 -6.10
CA GLN A 86 8.95 -12.98 -7.20
C GLN A 86 8.54 -11.59 -7.67
N GLU A 87 8.45 -11.38 -8.98
CA GLU A 87 8.10 -10.09 -9.59
C GLU A 87 6.84 -9.47 -8.97
N LYS A 88 5.79 -10.26 -8.74
CA LYS A 88 4.54 -9.80 -8.11
C LYS A 88 4.74 -9.25 -6.68
N ASP A 89 5.66 -9.85 -5.93
CA ASP A 89 5.94 -9.50 -4.53
C ASP A 89 6.84 -8.26 -4.50
N TRP A 90 7.78 -8.15 -5.45
CA TRP A 90 8.55 -6.94 -5.69
C TRP A 90 7.66 -5.75 -6.09
N LEU A 91 6.75 -5.94 -7.05
CA LEU A 91 5.80 -4.90 -7.45
C LEU A 91 4.89 -4.46 -6.29
N SER A 92 4.47 -5.42 -5.47
CA SER A 92 3.68 -5.15 -4.25
C SER A 92 4.48 -4.33 -3.23
N LEU A 93 5.76 -4.65 -3.04
CA LEU A 93 6.66 -3.88 -2.18
C LEU A 93 6.80 -2.44 -2.69
N VAL A 94 7.10 -2.27 -3.97
CA VAL A 94 7.23 -0.94 -4.61
C VAL A 94 5.91 -0.16 -4.49
N ALA A 95 4.76 -0.81 -4.63
CA ALA A 95 3.45 -0.19 -4.49
C ALA A 95 3.20 0.37 -3.08
N VAL A 96 3.52 -0.40 -2.02
CA VAL A 96 3.36 0.04 -0.61
C VAL A 96 4.25 1.24 -0.30
N HIS A 97 5.50 1.22 -0.79
CA HIS A 97 6.40 2.36 -0.65
C HIS A 97 5.91 3.59 -1.42
N SER A 98 5.37 3.39 -2.62
CA SER A 98 4.79 4.46 -3.44
C SER A 98 3.56 5.10 -2.79
N ASP A 99 2.68 4.30 -2.19
CA ASP A 99 1.52 4.78 -1.43
C ASP A 99 1.94 5.68 -0.26
N SER A 100 2.98 5.26 0.47
CA SER A 100 3.55 6.02 1.59
C SER A 100 4.16 7.34 1.15
N TRP A 101 4.91 7.31 0.03
CA TRP A 101 5.52 8.51 -0.56
C TRP A 101 4.46 9.52 -1.03
N LEU A 102 3.39 9.07 -1.69
CA LEU A 102 2.30 9.95 -2.12
C LEU A 102 1.63 10.67 -0.95
N LEU A 103 1.39 9.97 0.16
CA LEU A 103 0.87 10.58 1.38
C LEU A 103 1.85 11.63 1.93
N ALA A 104 3.14 11.30 1.99
CA ALA A 104 4.16 12.25 2.45
C ALA A 104 4.18 13.53 1.59
N VAL A 105 4.15 13.41 0.27
CA VAL A 105 4.11 14.55 -0.67
C VAL A 105 2.84 15.39 -0.49
N ALA A 106 1.67 14.75 -0.43
CA ALA A 106 0.40 15.45 -0.27
C ALA A 106 0.34 16.25 1.04
N PHE A 107 0.81 15.67 2.14
CA PHE A 107 0.83 16.34 3.44
C PHE A 107 1.98 17.34 3.61
N TYR A 108 3.09 17.17 2.88
CA TYR A 108 4.13 18.19 2.76
C TYR A 108 3.55 19.46 2.12
N PHE A 109 2.86 19.33 0.99
CA PHE A 109 2.16 20.47 0.38
C PHE A 109 1.10 21.06 1.32
N GLY A 110 0.30 20.21 1.97
CA GLY A 110 -0.66 20.67 2.97
C GLY A 110 0.00 21.53 4.07
N ALA A 111 1.14 21.09 4.61
CA ALA A 111 1.88 21.87 5.60
C ALA A 111 2.45 23.17 5.03
N ARG A 112 3.04 23.12 3.83
CA ARG A 112 3.62 24.29 3.14
C ARG A 112 2.58 25.37 2.84
N PHE A 113 1.33 25.01 2.58
CA PHE A 113 0.23 25.94 2.30
C PHE A 113 -0.66 26.23 3.51
N GLY A 114 -0.25 25.82 4.71
CA GLY A 114 -0.91 26.19 5.96
C GLY A 114 -2.22 25.45 6.24
N PHE A 115 -2.39 24.22 5.74
CA PHE A 115 -3.59 23.42 6.01
C PHE A 115 -3.75 23.18 7.50
N GLY A 116 -4.91 23.59 8.02
CA GLY A 116 -5.35 23.33 9.38
C GLY A 116 -5.91 21.92 9.54
N LYS A 117 -6.55 21.68 10.70
CA LYS A 117 -7.15 20.38 11.03
C LYS A 117 -8.21 19.95 10.02
N ASN A 118 -9.03 20.89 9.54
CA ASN A 118 -10.18 20.58 8.68
C ASN A 118 -9.73 20.26 7.25
N GLU A 119 -8.76 21.02 6.73
CA GLU A 119 -8.18 20.85 5.40
C GLU A 119 -7.42 19.52 5.32
N ARG A 120 -6.59 19.20 6.34
CA ARG A 120 -5.91 17.91 6.44
C ARG A 120 -6.89 16.73 6.51
N LYS A 121 -7.97 16.87 7.28
CA LYS A 121 -9.03 15.84 7.36
C LYS A 121 -9.70 15.65 6.00
N ARG A 122 -10.06 16.74 5.32
CA ARG A 122 -10.70 16.70 4.00
C ARG A 122 -9.79 16.05 2.95
N LEU A 123 -8.52 16.44 2.90
CA LEU A 123 -7.53 15.85 2.01
C LEU A 123 -7.41 14.33 2.24
N PHE A 124 -7.29 13.90 3.50
CA PHE A 124 -7.20 12.48 3.84
C PHE A 124 -8.45 11.69 3.42
N GLN A 125 -9.65 12.27 3.59
CA GLN A 125 -10.89 11.64 3.14
C GLN A 125 -10.90 11.44 1.63
N MET A 126 -10.55 12.47 0.86
CA MET A 126 -10.48 12.38 -0.61
C MET A 126 -9.44 11.33 -1.07
N ILE A 127 -8.29 11.25 -0.41
CA ILE A 127 -7.27 10.23 -0.71
C ILE A 127 -7.81 8.82 -0.45
N ASN A 128 -8.48 8.59 0.68
CA ASN A 128 -9.01 7.27 1.06
C ASN A 128 -10.26 6.83 0.29
N GLU A 129 -10.87 7.71 -0.51
CA GLU A 129 -11.93 7.33 -1.45
C GLU A 129 -11.38 6.54 -2.64
N LEU A 130 -10.07 6.57 -2.88
CA LEU A 130 -9.40 5.83 -3.93
C LEU A 130 -8.77 4.55 -3.36
N PRO A 131 -8.75 3.43 -4.11
CA PRO A 131 -7.97 2.27 -3.71
C PRO A 131 -6.49 2.63 -3.71
N THR A 132 -5.71 2.02 -2.80
CA THR A 132 -4.27 2.23 -2.79
C THR A 132 -3.63 1.63 -4.04
N ILE A 133 -2.41 2.03 -4.38
CA ILE A 133 -1.66 1.43 -5.48
C ILE A 133 -1.45 -0.06 -5.20
N PHE A 134 -1.13 -0.42 -3.95
CA PHE A 134 -1.01 -1.82 -3.55
C PHE A 134 -2.31 -2.61 -3.78
N GLU A 135 -3.48 -2.06 -3.44
CA GLU A 135 -4.77 -2.72 -3.69
C GLU A 135 -5.04 -2.91 -5.19
N VAL A 136 -4.64 -1.94 -6.03
CA VAL A 136 -4.76 -2.03 -7.49
C VAL A 136 -3.84 -3.12 -8.05
N VAL A 137 -2.55 -3.12 -7.67
CA VAL A 137 -1.54 -4.08 -8.14
C VAL A 137 -1.85 -5.50 -7.67
N SER A 138 -2.33 -5.65 -6.44
CA SER A 138 -2.68 -6.97 -5.88
C SER A 138 -4.02 -7.52 -6.38
N GLY A 139 -4.82 -6.72 -7.11
CA GLY A 139 -6.18 -7.10 -7.51
C GLY A 139 -7.19 -7.11 -6.36
N ASN A 140 -6.87 -6.50 -5.22
CA ASN A 140 -7.68 -6.47 -4.00
C ASN A 140 -8.63 -5.26 -3.93
N VAL A 141 -8.97 -4.66 -5.06
CA VAL A 141 -9.85 -3.48 -5.12
C VAL A 141 -11.24 -3.85 -4.61
N LYS A 142 -11.53 -3.46 -3.37
CA LYS A 142 -12.88 -3.57 -2.81
C LYS A 142 -13.78 -2.61 -3.58
N GLN A 143 -14.80 -3.17 -4.24
CA GLN A 143 -15.88 -2.37 -4.83
C GLN A 143 -16.43 -1.43 -3.75
N PRO A 144 -16.53 -0.11 -4.00
CA PRO A 144 -17.14 0.80 -3.05
C PRO A 144 -18.56 0.32 -2.77
N LYS A 145 -18.86 0.02 -1.51
CA LYS A 145 -20.25 -0.19 -1.07
C LYS A 145 -20.99 1.12 -1.35
N ASP A 146 -21.84 1.11 -2.35
CA ASP A 146 -22.87 2.14 -2.54
C ASP A 146 -23.56 2.36 -1.19
N GLN A 147 -23.35 3.54 -0.60
CA GLN A 147 -24.22 4.02 0.46
C GLN A 147 -25.53 4.44 -0.20
N SER A 148 -26.36 3.46 -0.56
CA SER A 148 -27.76 3.72 -0.83
C SER A 148 -28.44 4.07 0.49
N ALA A 149 -28.45 5.36 0.80
CA ALA A 149 -29.41 5.93 1.72
C ALA A 149 -30.81 5.66 1.17
N THR A 150 -31.54 4.75 1.80
CA THR A 150 -33.00 4.66 1.62
C THR A 150 -33.66 4.58 2.99
N HIS A 151 -34.06 5.75 3.47
CA HIS A 151 -35.13 5.90 4.44
C HIS A 151 -36.41 5.30 3.85
N ASN A 152 -36.98 4.26 4.48
CA ASN A 152 -38.30 4.35 5.14
C ASN A 152 -38.97 2.98 5.45
N ASN A 153 -39.44 2.94 6.70
CA ASN A 153 -40.70 2.39 7.22
C ASN A 153 -40.89 0.89 7.56
N SER A 154 -41.07 0.69 8.87
CA SER A 154 -42.06 -0.11 9.60
C SER A 154 -42.78 -1.29 8.91
N GLY A 155 -42.63 -2.48 9.53
CA GLY A 155 -43.47 -3.65 9.29
C GLY A 155 -43.25 -4.72 10.35
N LYS A 156 -44.05 -4.67 11.41
CA LYS A 156 -44.05 -5.57 12.58
C LYS A 156 -44.77 -6.88 12.20
N SER A 157 -44.17 -8.04 12.41
CA SER A 157 -44.95 -9.29 12.54
C SER A 157 -44.20 -10.35 13.36
N LYS A 158 -44.69 -10.51 14.60
CA LYS A 158 -44.51 -11.68 15.47
C LYS A 158 -45.16 -12.91 14.80
N SER A 159 -44.53 -14.08 14.93
CA SER A 159 -45.29 -15.32 15.14
C SER A 159 -44.61 -16.16 16.22
N SER A 160 -45.45 -16.62 17.15
CA SER A 160 -45.17 -17.51 18.27
C SER A 160 -45.77 -18.87 17.93
N GLY A 161 -45.10 -19.97 18.26
CA GLY A 161 -45.57 -21.31 17.89
C GLY A 161 -44.84 -22.51 18.50
N LYS A 162 -44.76 -22.54 19.84
CA LYS A 162 -44.92 -23.71 20.73
C LYS A 162 -44.12 -25.02 20.51
N MET A 163 -43.21 -25.26 21.48
CA MET A 163 -42.92 -26.50 22.23
C MET A 163 -43.32 -27.88 21.66
N GLN A 164 -42.33 -28.78 21.58
CA GLN A 164 -42.53 -30.16 22.04
C GLN A 164 -41.28 -30.74 22.72
N SER A 165 -41.54 -31.40 23.83
CA SER A 165 -40.65 -31.94 24.86
C SER A 165 -40.03 -33.28 24.46
N ARG A 166 -38.79 -33.55 24.89
CA ARG A 166 -38.39 -34.75 25.68
C ARG A 166 -36.87 -34.77 25.95
N GLN A 167 -36.53 -34.74 27.25
CA GLN A 167 -35.24 -35.16 27.86
C GLN A 167 -35.34 -36.63 28.33
N PRO A 168 -34.35 -37.27 29.02
CA PRO A 168 -32.94 -36.94 29.30
C PRO A 168 -31.96 -38.16 29.07
N GLU A 169 -30.64 -37.98 29.21
CA GLU A 169 -29.71 -38.70 30.12
C GLU A 169 -28.53 -39.26 29.28
N SER A 170 -27.28 -39.43 29.72
CA SER A 170 -26.51 -38.97 30.87
C SER A 170 -24.99 -39.19 30.58
N GLN A 171 -24.15 -38.62 31.46
CA GLN A 171 -22.85 -39.16 31.91
C GLN A 171 -21.53 -38.92 31.14
N THR A 172 -20.79 -37.96 31.72
CA THR A 172 -19.47 -38.11 32.36
C THR A 172 -18.16 -38.07 31.55
N LYS A 173 -17.26 -37.25 32.14
CA LYS A 173 -15.80 -37.34 32.29
C LYS A 173 -14.92 -36.62 31.25
N ALA A 174 -14.42 -35.47 31.72
CA ALA A 174 -13.15 -34.89 31.36
C ALA A 174 -11.99 -35.83 31.72
N VAL A 175 -10.98 -35.93 30.85
CA VAL A 175 -9.56 -36.08 31.21
C VAL A 175 -8.70 -35.36 30.15
N LYS A 176 -7.64 -34.73 30.64
CA LYS A 176 -6.72 -33.79 30.01
C LYS A 176 -5.37 -34.51 29.75
N VAL A 177 -4.53 -33.93 28.87
CA VAL A 177 -3.06 -34.12 28.68
C VAL A 177 -2.66 -35.48 28.04
N SER A 178 -1.84 -35.59 26.99
CA SER A 178 -0.44 -35.14 26.87
C SER A 178 0.14 -35.35 25.46
N ALA A 179 1.16 -34.56 25.10
CA ALA A 179 2.24 -34.86 24.13
C ALA A 179 3.59 -34.81 24.89
N PRO A 180 4.79 -35.12 24.33
CA PRO A 180 5.20 -35.75 23.05
C PRO A 180 6.24 -36.89 23.28
N PRO A 181 6.93 -37.40 22.24
CA PRO A 181 8.41 -37.42 22.34
C PRO A 181 9.14 -36.88 21.08
N LYS A 182 10.37 -36.42 21.34
CA LYS A 182 11.36 -35.83 20.45
C LYS A 182 12.11 -36.90 19.65
N GLU A 183 12.45 -36.61 18.40
CA GLU A 183 13.58 -37.25 17.71
C GLU A 183 14.44 -36.16 17.05
N ASP A 184 15.74 -36.25 17.32
CA ASP A 184 16.80 -35.38 16.84
C ASP A 184 17.18 -35.75 15.41
N TYR A 185 17.35 -34.76 14.54
CA TYR A 185 18.14 -34.89 13.30
C TYR A 185 18.83 -33.56 13.01
N GLU A 186 20.09 -33.54 13.42
CA GLU A 186 21.28 -33.13 12.68
C GLU A 186 21.18 -31.93 11.71
N SER A 187 21.95 -30.92 12.11
CA SER A 187 22.43 -29.75 11.38
C SER A 187 22.75 -30.00 9.90
N GLY A 188 22.01 -29.34 9.01
CA GLY A 188 22.46 -28.97 7.67
C GLY A 188 22.48 -27.45 7.58
N GLU A 189 23.67 -26.85 7.64
CA GLU A 189 23.89 -25.45 7.28
C GLU A 189 23.78 -25.36 5.75
N GLU A 190 22.65 -24.90 5.23
CA GLU A 190 22.51 -24.48 3.84
C GLU A 190 21.92 -23.06 3.81
N GLU A 191 22.83 -22.11 3.53
CA GLU A 191 22.63 -20.82 2.85
C GLU A 191 21.74 -19.75 3.52
N GLU A 192 22.30 -19.06 4.54
CA GLU A 192 21.89 -17.70 4.94
C GLU A 192 22.34 -16.64 3.89
N GLU A 193 21.82 -16.74 2.66
CA GLU A 193 22.00 -15.69 1.64
C GLU A 193 20.68 -15.00 1.24
N ASP A 194 19.51 -15.57 1.57
CA ASP A 194 18.20 -15.01 1.20
C ASP A 194 17.66 -13.96 2.18
N ASP A 195 18.02 -14.03 3.48
CA ASP A 195 17.52 -13.08 4.49
C ASP A 195 18.24 -11.71 4.45
N ARG A 196 19.40 -11.62 3.81
CA ARG A 196 20.19 -10.37 3.77
C ARG A 196 19.56 -9.32 2.86
N THR A 197 18.99 -9.71 1.73
CA THR A 197 18.39 -8.78 0.76
C THR A 197 17.13 -8.12 1.33
N GLY A 198 16.28 -8.88 2.01
CA GLY A 198 15.16 -8.34 2.79
C GLY A 198 15.61 -7.46 3.96
N CYS A 199 16.75 -7.78 4.59
CA CYS A 199 17.35 -6.98 5.65
C CYS A 199 17.91 -5.63 5.16
N TYR A 200 18.52 -5.56 3.97
CA TYR A 200 19.02 -4.29 3.41
C TYR A 200 17.88 -3.28 3.21
N PHE A 201 16.73 -3.73 2.71
CA PHE A 201 15.56 -2.84 2.53
C PHE A 201 14.95 -2.38 3.85
N ARG A 202 14.91 -3.27 4.84
CA ARG A 202 14.41 -2.96 6.19
C ARG A 202 15.35 -2.06 6.98
N SER A 203 16.62 -1.93 6.56
CA SER A 203 17.63 -1.10 7.21
C SER A 203 17.68 0.34 6.67
N MET A 204 17.02 0.62 5.53
CA MET A 204 16.93 1.96 4.95
C MET A 204 15.75 2.79 5.48
N TRP A 205 14.92 2.24 6.38
CA TRP A 205 13.75 2.91 6.96
C TRP A 205 13.50 2.52 8.42
#